data_AF-A0A348W718-F1
#
_entry.id   AF-A0A348W718-F1
#
_cell.length_a   1.000
_cell.length_b   1.000
_cell.length_c   1.000
_cell.angle_alpha   90.00
_cell.angle_beta   90.00
_cell.angle_gamma   90.00
#
_symmetry.space_group_name_H-M   'P 1'
#
loop_
_entity.id
_entity.type
_entity.pdbx_description
1 polymer ?
#
loop_
_entity_poly.entity_id
_entity_poly.type
_entity_poly.pdbx_seq_one_letter_code
_entity_poly.pdbx_strand_id
1 'polypeptide(L)'
;MPSHSETRQMPYSAQQMYDLVADVASYPDFLPWTAAARVRSVTPREDGAEVMEADLVISFKLFREKFGSRVTLWPEDLAIDTEYLDGPFKYMQSEWRFRDVEGGCEVGFSV
;
A
#
# COMPACT_ATOMS: atom_id res chain seq x y z
N MET A 1 7.26 1.81 -19.69
CA MET A 1 7.37 1.03 -18.45
C MET A 1 6.37 -0.11 -18.55
N PRO A 2 6.69 -1.33 -18.09
CA PRO A 2 5.67 -2.37 -18.00
C PRO A 2 4.59 -1.90 -17.02
N SER A 3 3.32 -2.09 -17.38
CA SER A 3 2.19 -1.88 -16.48
C SER A 3 1.52 -3.21 -16.17
N HIS A 4 1.11 -3.40 -14.94
CA HIS A 4 0.36 -4.55 -14.47
C HIS A 4 -0.84 -4.07 -13.68
N SER A 5 -1.99 -4.68 -13.92
CA SER A 5 -3.19 -4.44 -13.12
C SER A 5 -3.84 -5.75 -12.75
N GLU A 6 -4.39 -5.80 -11.54
CA GLU A 6 -5.12 -6.93 -11.02
C GLU A 6 -6.38 -6.44 -10.30
N THR A 7 -7.47 -7.18 -10.45
CA THR A 7 -8.72 -6.94 -9.73
C THR A 7 -9.15 -8.22 -9.06
N ARG A 8 -9.45 -8.16 -7.75
CA ARG A 8 -9.87 -9.32 -6.96
C ARG A 8 -11.11 -8.99 -6.14
N GLN A 9 -12.04 -9.95 -6.06
CA GLN A 9 -13.16 -9.88 -5.14
C GLN A 9 -12.80 -10.55 -3.81
N MET A 10 -13.15 -9.89 -2.71
CA MET A 10 -12.85 -10.31 -1.34
C MET A 10 -14.13 -10.32 -0.50
N PRO A 11 -14.30 -11.28 0.44
CA PRO A 11 -15.47 -11.38 1.30
C PRO A 11 -15.39 -10.44 2.52
N TYR A 12 -14.87 -9.22 2.32
CA TYR A 12 -14.69 -8.18 3.34
C TYR A 12 -15.22 -6.85 2.80
N SER A 13 -15.51 -5.87 3.66
CA SER A 13 -15.90 -4.54 3.18
C SER A 13 -14.72 -3.78 2.58
N ALA A 14 -15.00 -2.78 1.76
CA ALA A 14 -13.98 -1.91 1.19
C ALA A 14 -13.18 -1.18 2.27
N GLN A 15 -13.84 -0.74 3.35
CA GLN A 15 -13.17 -0.15 4.51
C GLN A 15 -12.18 -1.12 5.15
N GLN A 16 -12.58 -2.38 5.39
CA GLN A 16 -11.69 -3.38 6.01
C GLN A 16 -10.45 -3.64 5.15
N MET A 17 -10.63 -3.71 3.82
CA MET A 17 -9.51 -3.92 2.89
C MET A 17 -8.63 -2.68 2.78
N TYR A 18 -9.21 -1.49 2.78
CA TYR A 18 -8.48 -0.22 2.83
C TYR A 18 -7.63 -0.13 4.10
N ASP A 19 -8.24 -0.34 5.28
CA ASP A 19 -7.57 -0.27 6.58
C ASP A 19 -6.40 -1.27 6.65
N LEU A 20 -6.59 -2.47 6.12
CA LEU A 20 -5.56 -3.50 6.06
C LEU A 20 -4.34 -3.07 5.22
N VAL A 21 -4.56 -2.39 4.09
CA VAL A 21 -3.47 -1.93 3.20
C VAL A 21 -2.88 -0.60 3.67
N ALA A 22 -3.67 0.24 4.35
CA ALA A 22 -3.19 1.49 4.93
C ALA A 22 -2.27 1.24 6.14
N ASP A 23 -2.49 0.16 6.89
CA ASP A 23 -1.69 -0.20 8.08
C ASP A 23 -0.35 -0.86 7.73
N VAL A 24 0.53 -0.07 7.10
CA VAL A 24 1.87 -0.50 6.68
C VAL A 24 2.74 -0.94 7.86
N ALA A 25 2.52 -0.40 9.06
CA ALA A 25 3.30 -0.74 10.25
C ALA A 25 3.11 -2.21 10.67
N SER A 26 1.92 -2.76 10.47
CA SER A 26 1.56 -4.13 10.84
C SER A 26 1.99 -5.18 9.80
N TYR A 27 2.50 -4.77 8.63
CA TYR A 27 2.91 -5.70 7.58
C TYR A 27 3.86 -6.83 8.00
N PRO A 28 4.86 -6.62 8.90
CA PRO A 28 5.73 -7.70 9.37
C PRO A 28 5.01 -8.83 10.10
N ASP A 29 3.82 -8.57 10.66
CA ASP A 29 3.08 -9.57 11.45
C ASP A 29 2.39 -10.63 10.58
N PHE A 30 2.12 -10.32 9.30
CA PHE A 30 1.34 -11.19 8.43
C PHE A 30 1.89 -11.36 7.00
N LEU A 31 2.78 -10.49 6.52
CA LEU A 31 3.45 -10.66 5.23
C LEU A 31 4.79 -11.38 5.46
N PRO A 32 4.92 -12.67 5.07
CA PRO A 32 6.07 -13.51 5.44
C PRO A 32 7.41 -13.05 4.86
N TRP A 33 7.39 -12.12 3.91
CA TRP A 33 8.57 -11.54 3.25
C TRP A 33 8.90 -10.12 3.73
N THR A 34 8.07 -9.51 4.58
CA THR A 34 8.34 -8.20 5.16
C THR A 34 9.10 -8.36 6.47
N ALA A 35 10.41 -8.17 6.44
CA ALA A 35 11.25 -8.32 7.62
C ALA A 35 11.12 -7.15 8.61
N ALA A 36 10.79 -5.96 8.12
CA ALA A 36 10.49 -4.79 8.94
C ALA A 36 9.68 -3.78 8.14
N ALA A 37 8.81 -3.04 8.84
CA ALA A 37 8.14 -1.87 8.34
C ALA A 37 8.36 -0.72 9.33
N ARG A 38 8.68 0.46 8.81
CA ARG A 38 8.88 1.66 9.64
C ARG A 38 8.18 2.85 9.00
N VAL A 39 7.14 3.32 9.66
CA VAL A 39 6.53 4.62 9.36
C VAL A 39 7.46 5.72 9.86
N ARG A 40 7.88 6.61 8.96
CA ARG A 40 8.77 7.75 9.26
C ARG A 40 7.97 8.97 9.69
N SER A 41 6.86 9.22 9.01
CA SER A 41 5.99 10.38 9.20
C SER A 41 4.60 10.07 8.65
N VAL A 42 3.59 10.72 9.21
CA VAL A 42 2.24 10.82 8.65
C VAL A 42 1.84 12.29 8.76
N THR A 43 1.49 12.90 7.62
CA THR A 43 1.16 14.32 7.53
C THR A 43 -0.22 14.49 6.91
N PRO A 44 -1.19 15.08 7.61
CA PRO A 44 -2.50 15.35 7.03
C PRO A 44 -2.41 16.45 5.96
N ARG A 45 -3.28 16.37 4.96
CA ARG A 45 -3.49 17.40 3.93
C ARG A 45 -4.85 18.07 4.08
N GLU A 46 -4.97 19.27 3.53
CA GLU A 46 -6.21 20.07 3.61
C GLU A 46 -7.39 19.45 2.83
N ASP A 47 -7.11 18.57 1.86
CA ASP A 47 -8.10 17.85 1.06
C ASP A 47 -8.59 16.55 1.70
N GLY A 48 -8.25 16.30 2.98
CA GLY A 48 -8.68 15.12 3.72
C GLY A 48 -7.82 13.87 3.48
N ALA A 49 -6.81 13.96 2.63
CA ALA A 49 -5.81 12.92 2.44
C ALA A 49 -4.73 12.95 3.54
N GLU A 50 -4.01 11.84 3.69
CA GLU A 50 -2.82 11.76 4.54
C GLU A 50 -1.62 11.30 3.72
N VAL A 51 -0.46 11.92 3.94
CA VAL A 51 0.79 11.49 3.31
C VAL A 51 1.65 10.80 4.35
N MET A 52 1.87 9.51 4.16
CA MET A 52 2.74 8.68 4.97
C MET A 52 4.04 8.40 4.23
N GLU A 53 5.18 8.63 4.88
CA GLU A 53 6.47 8.13 4.39
C GLU A 53 6.85 6.88 5.17
N ALA A 54 7.16 5.79 4.48
CA ALA A 54 7.45 4.51 5.10
C ALA A 54 8.67 3.81 4.48
N ASP A 55 9.40 3.07 5.29
CA ASP A 55 10.42 2.12 4.87
C ASP A 55 9.90 0.70 5.02
N LEU A 56 9.98 -0.09 3.94
CA LEU A 56 9.78 -1.53 3.96
C LEU A 56 11.10 -2.25 3.72
N VAL A 57 11.42 -3.21 4.58
CA VAL A 57 12.55 -4.13 4.41
C VAL A 57 12.00 -5.46 3.95
N ILE A 58 12.22 -5.79 2.68
CA ILE A 58 11.81 -7.08 2.13
C ILE A 58 12.97 -8.06 2.26
N SER A 59 12.71 -9.23 2.84
CA SER A 59 13.68 -10.31 2.95
C SER A 59 13.07 -11.59 2.40
N PHE A 60 13.62 -12.05 1.27
CA PHE A 60 13.20 -13.29 0.64
C PHE A 60 14.42 -14.07 0.16
N LYS A 61 14.62 -15.27 0.71
CA LYS A 61 15.80 -16.12 0.48
C LYS A 61 17.10 -15.35 0.76
N LEU A 62 17.98 -15.20 -0.24
CA LEU A 62 19.26 -14.50 -0.14
C LEU A 62 19.14 -12.99 -0.41
N PHE A 63 17.96 -12.49 -0.76
CA PHE A 63 17.73 -11.08 -1.04
C PHE A 63 17.24 -10.35 0.20
N ARG A 64 17.87 -9.23 0.51
CA ARG A 64 17.44 -8.30 1.54
C ARG A 64 17.61 -6.88 1.01
N GLU A 65 16.49 -6.23 0.77
CA GLU A 65 16.45 -4.90 0.18
C GLU A 65 15.54 -4.00 1.02
N LYS A 66 15.85 -2.71 1.05
CA LYS A 66 15.05 -1.68 1.70
C LYS A 66 14.47 -0.74 0.65
N PHE A 67 13.19 -0.45 0.76
CA PHE A 67 12.45 0.43 -0.14
C PHE A 67 11.79 1.51 0.68
N GLY A 68 12.09 2.77 0.37
CA GLY A 68 11.37 3.93 0.90
C GLY A 68 10.26 4.32 -0.06
N SER A 69 9.06 4.51 0.46
CA SER A 69 7.90 4.97 -0.30
C SER A 69 7.20 6.15 0.37
N ARG A 70 6.53 6.94 -0.47
CA ARG A 70 5.50 7.90 -0.08
C ARG A 70 4.17 7.29 -0.42
N VAL A 71 3.30 7.20 0.58
CA VAL A 71 1.96 6.63 0.48
C VAL A 71 0.98 7.76 0.71
N THR A 72 0.16 8.11 -0.29
CA THR A 72 -0.96 9.02 -0.12
C THR A 72 -2.20 8.19 0.13
N LEU A 73 -2.80 8.39 1.29
CA LEU A 73 -3.99 7.73 1.77
C LEU A 73 -5.19 8.65 1.53
N TRP A 74 -6.23 8.13 0.89
CA TRP A 74 -7.50 8.83 0.64
C TRP A 74 -8.63 8.07 1.35
N PRO A 75 -8.89 8.35 2.65
CA PRO A 75 -9.87 7.59 3.43
C PRO A 75 -11.29 7.70 2.88
N GLU A 76 -11.69 8.91 2.46
CA GLU A 76 -13.05 9.18 1.94
C GLU A 76 -13.28 8.50 0.58
N ASP A 77 -12.25 8.36 -0.25
CA ASP A 77 -12.31 7.74 -1.58
C ASP A 77 -11.97 6.24 -1.56
N LEU A 78 -11.57 5.71 -0.40
CA LEU A 78 -11.03 4.36 -0.24
C LEU A 78 -9.98 4.05 -1.32
N ALA A 79 -8.93 4.88 -1.34
CA ALA A 79 -7.86 4.78 -2.32
C ALA A 79 -6.48 5.02 -1.70
N ILE A 80 -5.47 4.38 -2.28
CA ILE A 80 -4.08 4.51 -1.83
C ILE A 80 -3.17 4.66 -3.04
N ASP A 81 -2.44 5.76 -3.10
CA ASP A 81 -1.38 5.97 -4.08
C ASP A 81 -0.03 5.76 -3.43
N THR A 82 0.84 4.98 -4.05
CA THR A 82 2.20 4.76 -3.57
C THR A 82 3.19 5.25 -4.61
N GLU A 83 4.13 6.07 -4.18
CA GLU A 83 5.23 6.56 -4.99
C GLU A 83 6.55 6.13 -4.38
N TYR A 84 7.47 5.73 -5.23
CA TYR A 84 8.82 5.37 -4.81
C TYR A 84 9.66 6.59 -4.42
N LEU A 85 10.36 6.51 -3.28
CA LEU A 85 11.28 7.55 -2.83
C LEU A 85 12.76 7.15 -3.01
N ASP A 86 13.17 5.99 -2.49
CA ASP A 86 14.58 5.58 -2.42
C ASP A 86 14.75 4.05 -2.31
N GLY A 87 15.91 3.54 -2.75
CA GLY A 87 16.27 2.12 -2.76
C GLY A 87 16.82 1.62 -4.12
N PRO A 88 16.70 0.32 -4.44
CA PRO A 88 17.29 -0.29 -5.65
C PRO A 88 16.44 -0.15 -6.94
N PHE A 89 15.17 0.25 -6.85
CA PHE A 89 14.30 0.46 -8.02
C PHE A 89 14.51 1.83 -8.65
N LYS A 90 14.25 1.94 -9.97
CA LYS A 90 14.34 3.21 -10.72
C LYS A 90 13.06 4.02 -10.71
N TYR A 91 11.91 3.34 -10.69
CA TYR A 91 10.59 3.95 -10.70
C TYR A 91 9.55 2.89 -10.28
N MET A 92 8.66 3.24 -9.37
CA MET A 92 7.50 2.44 -9.02
C MET A 92 6.42 3.42 -8.56
N GLN A 93 5.25 3.34 -9.19
CA GLN A 93 4.04 4.03 -8.77
C GLN A 93 2.93 3.00 -8.79
N SER A 94 2.15 2.91 -7.72
CA SER A 94 0.99 2.02 -7.70
C SER A 94 -0.24 2.69 -7.14
N GLU A 95 -1.39 2.29 -7.65
CA GLU A 95 -2.70 2.73 -7.18
C GLU A 95 -3.47 1.53 -6.65
N TRP A 96 -4.10 1.70 -5.49
CA TRP A 96 -5.11 0.81 -4.94
C TRP A 96 -6.45 1.52 -4.89
N ARG A 97 -7.50 0.81 -5.29
CA ARG A 97 -8.90 1.25 -5.19
C ARG A 97 -9.73 0.15 -4.55
N PHE A 98 -10.55 0.53 -3.57
CA PHE A 98 -11.44 -0.40 -2.87
C PHE A 98 -12.88 0.04 -3.08
N ARG A 99 -13.76 -0.89 -3.47
CA ARG A 99 -15.17 -0.59 -3.74
C ARG A 99 -16.06 -1.69 -3.20
N ASP A 100 -17.06 -1.31 -2.40
CA ASP A 100 -18.09 -2.25 -1.94
C ASP A 100 -18.90 -2.77 -3.13
N VAL A 101 -19.13 -4.08 -3.13
CA VAL A 101 -19.96 -4.80 -4.09
C VAL A 101 -20.91 -5.72 -3.32
N GLU A 102 -21.89 -6.31 -4.00
CA GLU A 102 -22.79 -7.26 -3.35
C GLU A 102 -21.98 -8.45 -2.79
N GLY A 103 -22.04 -8.65 -1.48
CA GLY A 103 -21.36 -9.76 -0.80
C GLY A 103 -19.88 -9.52 -0.46
N GLY A 104 -19.32 -8.32 -0.66
CA GLY A 104 -17.95 -8.02 -0.27
C GLY A 104 -17.36 -6.76 -0.91
N CYS A 105 -16.09 -6.83 -1.27
CA CYS A 105 -15.32 -5.73 -1.85
C CYS A 105 -14.61 -6.18 -3.12
N GLU A 106 -14.56 -5.29 -4.11
CA GLU A 106 -13.62 -5.38 -5.21
C GLU A 106 -12.37 -4.55 -4.90
N VAL A 107 -11.20 -5.18 -4.98
CA VAL A 107 -9.89 -4.57 -4.78
C VAL A 107 -9.21 -4.46 -6.14
N GLY A 108 -8.97 -3.23 -6.60
CA GLY A 108 -8.19 -2.94 -7.79
C GLY A 108 -6.79 -2.51 -7.43
N PHE A 109 -5.79 -3.07 -8.12
CA PHE A 109 -4.38 -2.73 -8.02
C PHE A 109 -3.81 -2.44 -9.41
N SER A 110 -3.02 -1.38 -9.55
CA SER A 110 -2.28 -1.05 -10.79
C SER A 110 -0.88 -0.55 -10.46
N VAL A 111 0.15 -0.96 -11.23
CA VAL A 111 1.57 -0.57 -11.08
C VAL A 111 2.30 -0.54 -12.43
#